data_AF-A0A5F8GHE8-F1
#
_entry.id   AF-A0A5F8GHE8-F1
#
_cell.length_a   1.000
_cell.length_b   1.000
_cell.length_c   1.000
_cell.angle_alpha   90.00
_cell.angle_beta   90.00
_cell.angle_gamma   90.00
#
_symmetry.space_group_name_H-M   'P 1'
#
loop_
_entity.id
_entity.type
_entity.pdbx_description
1 polymer ?
#
loop_
_entity_poly.entity_id
_entity_poly.type
_entity_poly.pdbx_seq_one_letter_code
_entity_poly.pdbx_strand_id
1 'polypeptide(L)' 'MVAYGRWAGLSYSRYSQIDAKAERDALKTEFKANAEKASGSHVKRVEVQKES' A
#
# COMPACT_ATOMS: atom_id res chain seq x y z
N MET A 1 2.57 -8.20 20.94
CA MET A 1 3.68 -8.22 19.97
C MET A 1 3.60 -6.94 19.13
N VAL A 2 4.40 -5.90 19.44
CA VAL A 2 4.50 -4.72 18.56
C VAL A 2 5.33 -5.14 17.35
N ALA A 3 4.73 -5.14 16.16
CA ALA A 3 5.46 -5.39 14.92
C ALA A 3 6.57 -4.33 14.77
N TYR A 4 7.77 -4.75 14.42
CA TYR A 4 8.97 -3.91 14.29
C TYR A 4 8.74 -2.66 13.40
N GLY A 5 7.77 -2.73 12.47
CA GLY A 5 7.33 -1.62 11.64
C GLY A 5 6.74 -0.41 12.39
N ARG A 6 6.19 -0.59 13.61
CA ARG A 6 5.65 0.54 14.40
C ARG A 6 6.76 1.48 14.89
N TRP A 7 7.95 0.95 15.15
CA TRP A 7 9.14 1.73 15.50
C TRP A 7 9.77 2.43 14.29
N ALA A 8 9.67 1.83 13.10
CA ALA A 8 10.09 2.44 11.83
C ALA A 8 9.09 3.52 11.32
N GLY A 9 8.17 3.97 12.17
CA GLY A 9 7.16 4.96 11.81
C GLY A 9 6.19 4.47 10.73
N LEU A 10 6.02 3.16 10.54
CA LEU A 10 5.18 2.58 9.50
C LEU A 10 3.73 2.51 9.99
N SER A 11 2.86 3.32 9.39
CA SER A 11 1.42 3.28 9.67
C SER A 11 0.82 1.97 9.18
N TYR A 12 -0.18 1.44 9.89
CA TYR A 12 -0.86 0.19 9.51
C TYR A 12 -1.34 0.15 8.04
N SER A 13 -1.81 1.29 7.51
CA SER A 13 -2.18 1.40 6.09
C SER A 13 -1.02 1.14 5.12
N ARG A 14 0.21 1.55 5.46
CA ARG A 14 1.40 1.25 4.65
C ARG A 14 1.81 -0.20 4.80
N TYR A 15 1.70 -0.75 6.01
CA TYR A 15 1.98 -2.16 6.26
C TYR A 15 1.07 -3.06 5.42
N SER A 16 -0.25 -2.82 5.47
CA SER A 16 -1.23 -3.56 4.69
C SER A 16 -1.02 -3.44 3.17
N GLN A 17 -0.62 -2.27 2.67
CA GLN A 17 -0.31 -2.10 1.25
C GLN A 17 0.94 -2.86 0.81
N ILE A 18 1.98 -2.92 1.65
CA ILE A 18 3.21 -3.67 1.35
C ILE A 18 2.93 -5.17 1.33
N ASP A 19 2.19 -5.66 2.31
CA ASP A 19 1.81 -7.07 2.43
C ASP A 19 0.95 -7.52 1.24
N ALA A 20 -0.08 -6.74 0.91
CA ALA A 20 -0.89 -6.97 -0.29
C ALA A 20 -0.07 -6.94 -1.57
N LYS A 21 0.97 -6.10 -1.67
CA LYS A 21 1.86 -6.08 -2.83
C LYS A 21 2.72 -7.34 -2.92
N ALA A 22 3.26 -7.82 -1.79
CA ALA A 22 4.07 -9.04 -1.74
C ALA A 22 3.24 -10.27 -2.12
N GLU A 23 2.01 -10.39 -1.59
CA GLU A 23 1.08 -11.47 -1.95
C GLU A 23 0.75 -11.45 -3.45
N ARG A 24 0.52 -10.25 -4.01
CA ARG A 24 0.23 -10.10 -5.44
C ARG A 24 1.41 -10.46 -6.34
N ASP A 25 2.64 -10.21 -5.90
CA ASP A 25 3.82 -10.57 -6.68
C ASP A 25 4.06 -12.09 -6.69
N ALA A 26 3.67 -12.77 -5.61
CA ALA A 26 3.73 -14.22 -5.48
C ALA A 26 2.57 -14.97 -6.19
N LEU A 27 1.56 -14.27 -6.69
CA LEU A 27 0.45 -14.87 -7.45
C LEU A 27 0.91 -15.41 -8.82
N LYS A 28 0.24 -16.47 -9.28
CA LYS A 28 0.41 -16.99 -10.64
C LYS A 28 0.02 -15.93 -11.68
N THR A 29 0.69 -15.94 -12.83
CA THR A 29 0.53 -14.96 -13.92
C THR A 29 -0.93 -14.76 -14.35
N GLU A 30 -1.73 -15.82 -14.32
CA GLU A 30 -3.16 -15.79 -14.67
C GLU A 30 -3.99 -14.86 -13.76
N PHE A 31 -3.62 -14.73 -12.49
CA PHE A 31 -4.29 -13.89 -11.51
C PHE A 31 -3.63 -12.52 -11.32
N LYS A 32 -2.38 -12.38 -11.77
CA LYS A 32 -1.57 -11.17 -11.60
C LYS A 32 -2.20 -9.96 -12.29
N ALA A 33 -2.70 -10.13 -13.51
CA ALA A 33 -3.35 -9.06 -14.27
C ALA A 33 -4.64 -8.51 -13.60
N ASN A 34 -5.37 -9.34 -12.85
CA ASN A 34 -6.53 -8.90 -12.08
C ASN A 34 -6.09 -8.14 -10.82
N ALA A 35 -5.11 -8.71 -10.10
CA ALA A 35 -4.53 -8.12 -8.90
C ALA A 35 -3.87 -6.75 -9.15
N GLU A 36 -3.23 -6.55 -10.31
CA GLU A 36 -2.63 -5.28 -10.70
C GLU A 36 -3.68 -4.17 -10.90
N LYS A 37 -4.84 -4.50 -11.46
CA LYS A 37 -5.95 -3.53 -11.61
C LYS A 37 -6.45 -3.04 -10.25
N ALA A 38 -6.49 -3.92 -9.25
CA ALA A 38 -6.89 -3.57 -7.89
C ALA A 38 -5.82 -2.77 -7.12
N SER A 39 -4.58 -2.72 -7.62
CA SER A 39 -3.47 -1.98 -7.01
C SER A 39 -3.38 -0.52 -7.46
N GLY A 40 -4.18 -0.10 -8.44
CA GLY A 40 -4.15 1.23 -9.01
C GLY A 40 -4.71 2.29 -8.06
N SER A 41 -3.86 2.87 -7.20
CA SER A 41 -4.23 4.05 -6.40
C SER A 41 -4.18 5.31 -7.27
N HIS A 42 -5.24 5.59 -8.02
CA HIS A 42 -5.36 6.79 -8.86
C HIS A 42 -5.89 8.01 -8.07
N VAL A 43 -5.36 8.23 -6.87
CA VAL A 43 -5.79 9.34 -5.99
C VAL A 43 -4.70 10.40 -5.95
N LYS A 44 -4.96 11.54 -6.58
CA LYS A 44 -4.07 12.71 -6.51
C LYS A 44 -4.19 13.34 -5.13
N ARG A 45 -3.09 13.36 -4.38
CA ARG A 45 -3.01 14.11 -3.13
C ARG A 45 -2.78 15.59 -3.46
N VAL A 46 -3.74 16.44 -3.14
CA VAL A 46 -3.57 17.90 -3.20
C VAL A 46 -3.19 18.35 -1.80
N GLU A 47 -1.98 18.89 -1.66
CA GLU A 47 -1.56 19.52 -0.42
C GLU A 47 -2.13 20.95 -0.41
N VAL A 48 -3.15 21.17 0.39
CA VAL A 48 -3.69 22.52 0.61
C VAL A 48 -2.84 23.13 1.72
N GLN A 49 -2.02 24.12 1.37
CA GLN A 49 -1.37 24.96 2.36
C GLN A 49 -2.46 25.77 3.06
N LYS A 50 -2.71 25.48 4.35
CA LYS A 50 -3.51 26.37 5.18
C LYS A 50 -2.70 27.65 5.36
N GLU A 51 -3.14 28.71 4.70
CA GLU A 51 -2.72 30.08 5.00
C GLU A 51 -3.13 30.37 6.45
N SER A 52 -2.15 30.76 7.26
CA SER A 52 -2.28 31.01 8.69
C SER A 52 -2.25 32.49 8.99
#